data_AF-A0A7C9VNG0-F1
#
_entry.id   AF-A0A7C9VNG0-F1
#
_cell.length_a   1.000
_cell.length_b   1.000
_cell.length_c   1.000
_cell.angle_alpha   90.00
_cell.angle_beta   90.00
_cell.angle_gamma   90.00
#
_symmetry.space_group_name_H-M   'P 1'
#
loop_
_entity.id
_entity.type
_entity.pdbx_description
1 polymer ?
#
loop_
_entity_poly.entity_id
_entity_poly.type
_entity_poly.pdbx_seq_one_letter_code
_entity_poly.pdbx_strand_id
1 'polypeptide(L)'
;MPDPSRLAPAFNARGGYRTLIESEAKREGLAPEIAEAVMAVESGYNPAAIGGVGEIGLMQILPATARMLGFVGSNAELAAPATNIRYGVT
;
A
#
# COMPACT_ATOMS: atom_id res chain seq x y z
N MET A 1 -14.30 2.08 -26.43
CA MET A 1 -14.75 2.83 -25.25
C MET A 1 -14.38 2.00 -24.02
N PRO A 2 -13.60 2.51 -23.05
CA PRO A 2 -13.36 1.79 -21.80
C PRO A 2 -14.67 1.64 -21.02
N ASP A 3 -14.81 0.51 -20.32
CA ASP A 3 -15.99 0.16 -19.53
C ASP A 3 -16.12 1.07 -18.29
N PRO A 4 -17.20 1.86 -18.15
CA PRO A 4 -17.39 2.76 -17.02
C PRO A 4 -17.52 2.03 -15.66
N SER A 5 -17.86 0.73 -15.66
CA SER A 5 -17.98 -0.06 -14.42
C SER A 5 -16.64 -0.38 -13.77
N ARG A 6 -15.52 -0.30 -14.49
CA ARG A 6 -14.16 -0.44 -13.94
C ARG A 6 -13.67 0.77 -13.14
N LEU A 7 -14.26 1.95 -13.35
CA LEU A 7 -13.71 3.22 -12.82
C LEU A 7 -14.19 3.55 -11.40
N ALA A 8 -15.43 3.21 -11.06
CA ALA A 8 -16.03 3.58 -9.77
C ALA A 8 -15.40 2.87 -8.54
N PRO A 9 -15.11 1.55 -8.56
CA PRO A 9 -14.52 0.85 -7.41
C PRO A 9 -13.07 1.32 -7.15
N ALA A 10 -12.30 1.55 -8.22
CA ALA A 10 -10.92 2.01 -8.12
C ALA A 10 -10.81 3.46 -7.61
N PHE A 11 -11.77 4.34 -7.96
CA PHE A 11 -11.79 5.71 -7.44
C PHE A 11 -12.07 5.75 -5.94
N ASN A 12 -13.02 4.95 -5.46
CA ASN A 12 -13.34 4.84 -4.04
C ASN A 12 -12.20 4.17 -3.24
N ALA A 13 -11.58 3.13 -3.80
CA ALA A 13 -10.42 2.48 -3.18
C ALA A 13 -9.23 3.44 -3.04
N ARG A 14 -8.92 4.22 -4.09
CA ARG A 14 -7.85 5.24 -4.05
C ARG A 14 -8.12 6.33 -3.03
N GLY A 15 -9.37 6.80 -2.91
CA GLY A 15 -9.75 7.73 -1.84
C GLY A 15 -9.52 7.14 -0.44
N GLY A 16 -9.85 5.86 -0.25
CA GLY A 16 -9.57 5.15 1.00
C GLY A 16 -8.07 5.01 1.30
N TYR A 17 -7.25 4.75 0.29
CA TYR A 17 -5.80 4.65 0.43
C TYR A 17 -5.16 6.01 0.73
N ARG A 18 -5.62 7.09 0.11
CA ARG A 18 -5.15 8.45 0.40
C ARG A 18 -5.33 8.79 1.88
N THR A 19 -6.49 8.50 2.47
CA THR A 19 -6.74 8.72 3.90
C THR A 19 -5.78 7.92 4.79
N LEU A 20 -5.49 6.66 4.42
CA LEU A 20 -4.53 5.84 5.15
C LEU A 20 -3.10 6.39 5.02
N ILE A 21 -2.69 6.76 3.82
CA ILE A 21 -1.38 7.37 3.56
C ILE A 21 -1.21 8.65 4.38
N GLU A 22 -2.20 9.54 4.40
CA GLU A 22 -2.15 10.78 5.15
C GLU A 22 -1.97 10.54 6.66
N SER A 23 -2.66 9.55 7.21
CA SER A 23 -2.53 9.16 8.62
C SER A 23 -1.15 8.60 8.93
N GLU A 24 -0.71 7.61 8.16
CA GLU A 24 0.51 6.84 8.43
C GLU A 24 1.77 7.67 8.12
N ALA A 25 1.82 8.34 6.97
CA ALA A 25 2.96 9.17 6.58
C ALA A 25 3.18 10.34 7.55
N LYS A 26 2.10 10.98 8.00
CA LYS A 26 2.18 12.06 8.99
C LYS A 26 2.76 11.58 10.32
N ARG A 27 2.45 10.36 10.75
CA ARG A 27 3.02 9.79 11.98
C ARG A 27 4.54 9.63 11.89
N GLU A 28 5.05 9.25 10.72
CA GLU A 28 6.48 9.05 10.48
C GLU A 28 7.20 10.32 9.99
N GLY A 29 6.48 11.45 9.88
CA GLY A 29 7.05 12.72 9.40
C GLY A 29 7.33 12.77 7.88
N LEU A 30 6.74 11.84 7.12
CA LEU A 30 6.84 11.77 5.67
C LEU A 30 5.72 12.60 5.02
N ALA A 31 6.04 13.32 3.93
CA ALA A 31 5.02 13.99 3.14
C ALA A 31 4.10 12.94 2.47
N PRO A 32 2.76 12.99 2.66
CA PRO A 32 1.83 12.01 2.10
C PRO A 32 1.94 11.81 0.59
N GLU A 33 2.30 12.86 -0.14
CA GLU A 33 2.48 12.84 -1.59
C GLU A 33 3.63 11.92 -2.02
N ILE A 34 4.66 11.78 -1.19
CA ILE A 34 5.78 10.87 -1.46
C ILE A 34 5.32 9.41 -1.32
N ALA A 35 4.64 9.08 -0.22
CA ALA A 35 4.11 7.73 -0.01
C ALA A 35 3.08 7.34 -1.08
N GLU A 36 2.24 8.28 -1.51
CA GLU A 36 1.30 8.04 -2.62
C GLU A 36 2.03 7.83 -3.96
N ALA A 37 3.06 8.63 -4.25
CA ALA A 37 3.86 8.44 -5.47
C ALA A 37 4.55 7.07 -5.49
N VAL A 38 5.10 6.63 -4.35
CA VAL A 38 5.68 5.29 -4.21
C VAL A 38 4.63 4.22 -4.47
N MET A 39 3.47 4.28 -3.81
CA MET A 39 2.37 3.32 -4.03
C MET A 39 1.97 3.21 -5.52
N ALA A 40 1.88 4.36 -6.20
CA ALA A 40 1.51 4.41 -7.61
C ALA A 40 2.55 3.73 -8.50
N VAL A 41 3.85 3.90 -8.22
CA VAL A 41 4.96 3.28 -8.96
C VAL A 41 5.06 1.79 -8.68
N GLU A 42 4.95 1.40 -7.40
CA GLU A 42 5.21 0.03 -6.94
C GLU A 42 4.09 -0.94 -7.31
N SER A 43 2.83 -0.53 -7.15
CA SER A 43 1.68 -1.43 -7.34
C SER A 43 0.59 -0.91 -8.27
N GLY A 44 0.65 0.37 -8.66
CA GLY A 44 -0.46 1.01 -9.37
C GLY A 44 -1.76 0.98 -8.56
N TYR A 45 -1.67 1.08 -7.22
CA TYR A 45 -2.79 0.96 -6.29
C TYR A 45 -3.45 -0.43 -6.23
N ASN A 46 -2.72 -1.50 -6.60
CA ASN A 46 -3.21 -2.87 -6.52
C ASN A 46 -2.82 -3.52 -5.17
N PRO A 47 -3.76 -3.73 -4.23
CA PRO A 47 -3.45 -4.34 -2.93
C PRO A 47 -3.11 -5.84 -3.02
N ALA A 48 -3.42 -6.48 -4.15
CA ALA A 48 -3.11 -7.88 -4.40
C ALA A 48 -1.81 -8.07 -5.21
N ALA A 49 -1.04 -7.00 -5.45
CA ALA A 49 0.21 -7.08 -6.18
C ALA A 49 1.24 -7.96 -5.44
N ILE A 50 1.88 -8.86 -6.18
CA ILE A 50 3.01 -9.66 -5.71
C ILE A 50 4.18 -9.43 -6.67
N GLY A 51 5.29 -8.93 -6.13
CA GLY A 51 6.48 -8.62 -6.90
C GLY A 51 7.31 -9.87 -7.23
N GLY A 52 8.32 -9.69 -8.09
CA GLY A 52 9.14 -10.79 -8.60
C GLY A 52 9.98 -11.49 -7.53
N VAL A 53 10.31 -10.81 -6.44
CA VAL A 53 11.09 -11.35 -5.31
C VAL A 53 10.16 -11.80 -4.16
N GLY A 54 8.86 -11.52 -4.26
CA GLY A 54 7.85 -11.84 -3.25
C GLY A 54 7.44 -10.64 -2.40
N GLU A 55 7.65 -9.42 -2.90
CA GLU A 55 7.10 -8.19 -2.38
C GLU A 55 5.57 -8.24 -2.36
N ILE A 56 4.94 -7.63 -1.35
CA ILE A 56 3.50 -7.74 -1.14
C ILE A 56 2.83 -6.37 -1.11
N GLY A 57 1.73 -6.27 -1.85
CA GLY A 57 0.71 -5.25 -1.67
C GLY A 57 1.04 -3.87 -2.24
N LEU A 58 0.35 -2.88 -1.72
CA LEU A 58 0.33 -1.50 -2.23
C LEU A 58 1.71 -0.84 -2.30
N MET A 59 2.56 -1.13 -1.32
CA MET A 59 3.89 -0.57 -1.12
C MET A 59 5.01 -1.58 -1.45
N GLN A 60 4.66 -2.73 -2.04
CA GLN A 60 5.60 -3.79 -2.44
C GLN A 60 6.62 -4.14 -1.33
N ILE A 61 6.13 -4.50 -0.15
CA ILE A 61 6.98 -4.78 1.00
C ILE A 61 7.43 -6.24 0.99
N LEU A 62 8.74 -6.48 1.08
CA LEU A 62 9.27 -7.81 1.37
C LEU A 62 8.84 -8.26 2.77
N PRO A 63 8.27 -9.47 2.94
CA PRO A 63 7.87 -9.97 4.26
C PRO A 63 9.00 -10.03 5.29
N ALA A 64 10.25 -10.19 4.84
CA ALA A 64 11.42 -10.11 5.73
C ALA A 64 11.62 -8.70 6.29
N THR A 65 11.46 -7.66 5.47
CA THR A 65 11.55 -6.25 5.89
C THR A 65 10.47 -5.90 6.90
N ALA A 66 9.22 -6.26 6.65
CA ALA A 66 8.13 -6.01 7.61
C ALA A 66 8.43 -6.65 8.98
N ARG A 67 8.98 -7.88 8.99
CA ARG A 67 9.36 -8.57 10.24
C ARG A 67 10.51 -7.89 10.98
N MET A 68 11.49 -7.34 10.26
CA MET A 68 12.56 -6.54 10.89
C MET A 68 12.01 -5.28 11.58
N LEU A 69 10.92 -4.71 11.04
CA LEU A 69 10.20 -3.58 11.63
C LEU A 69 9.18 -3.99 12.72
N GLY A 70 9.12 -5.28 13.09
CA GLY A 70 8.29 -5.77 14.18
C GLY A 70 6.92 -6.35 13.78
N PHE A 71 6.65 -6.55 12.49
CA PHE A 71 5.43 -7.24 12.04
C PHE A 71 5.46 -8.73 12.42
N VAL A 72 4.41 -9.22 13.08
CA VAL A 72 4.29 -10.63 13.53
C VAL A 72 3.14 -11.40 12.85
N GLY A 73 2.50 -10.82 11.84
CA GLY A 73 1.35 -11.42 11.16
C GLY A 73 1.71 -12.30 9.95
N SER A 74 0.65 -12.81 9.32
CA SER A 74 0.68 -13.54 8.06
C SER A 74 0.90 -12.63 6.84
N ASN A 75 1.26 -13.21 5.70
CA ASN A 75 1.39 -12.46 4.45
C ASN A 75 0.05 -11.85 3.99
N ALA A 76 -1.08 -12.50 4.29
CA ALA A 76 -2.40 -11.95 3.99
C ALA A 76 -2.70 -10.70 4.84
N GLU A 77 -2.30 -10.71 6.11
CA GLU A 77 -2.41 -9.53 6.98
C GLU A 77 -1.45 -8.42 6.55
N LEU A 78 -0.27 -8.76 6.01
CA LEU A 78 0.65 -7.78 5.42
C LEU A 78 0.10 -7.15 4.13
N ALA A 79 -0.72 -7.88 3.37
CA ALA A 79 -1.38 -7.37 2.17
C ALA A 79 -2.57 -6.45 2.48
N ALA A 80 -3.08 -6.44 3.72
CA ALA A 80 -4.17 -5.55 4.10
C ALA A 80 -3.73 -4.08 3.95
N PRO A 81 -4.50 -3.21 3.26
CA PRO A 81 -4.06 -1.86 2.90
C PRO A 81 -3.49 -1.03 4.04
N ALA A 82 -4.17 -1.01 5.19
CA ALA A 82 -3.72 -0.24 6.35
C ALA A 82 -2.37 -0.76 6.88
N THR A 83 -2.22 -2.08 7.00
CA THR A 83 -0.96 -2.71 7.43
C THR A 83 0.15 -2.45 6.42
N ASN A 84 -0.13 -2.64 5.14
CA ASN A 84 0.85 -2.47 4.08
C ASN A 84 1.35 -1.02 4.00
N ILE A 85 0.43 -0.04 4.06
CA ILE A 85 0.81 1.37 4.06
C ILE A 85 1.62 1.70 5.31
N ARG A 86 1.21 1.24 6.50
CA ARG A 86 1.92 1.46 7.76
C ARG A 86 3.39 1.05 7.68
N TYR A 87 3.65 -0.20 7.29
CA TYR A 87 5.02 -0.71 7.20
C TYR A 87 5.78 -0.20 5.98
N GLY A 88 5.09 0.38 4.99
CA GLY A 88 5.71 0.97 3.80
C GLY A 88 6.21 2.39 4.00
N VAL A 89 5.82 3.04 5.10
CA VAL A 89 6.26 4.40 5.45
C VAL A 89 7.09 4.47 6.74
N THR A 90 7.30 3.33 7.42
CA THR A 90 8.18 3.16 8.59
C THR A 90 9.60 2.85 8.15
#